data_AF-A0AAP3XQJ3-F1
#
_entry.id   AF-A0AAP3XQJ3-F1
#
_cell.length_a   1.000
_cell.length_b   1.000
_cell.length_c   1.000
_cell.angle_alpha   90.00
_cell.angle_beta   90.00
_cell.angle_gamma   90.00
#
_symmetry.space_group_name_H-M   'P 1'
#
loop_
_entity.id
_entity.type
_entity.pdbx_description
1 polymer ?
#
loop_
_entity_poly.entity_id
_entity_poly.type
_entity_poly.pdbx_seq_one_letter_code
_entity_poly.pdbx_strand_id
1 'polypeptide(L)'
;MSCVIYVFADPGVPGACKIGKDTRWPYRYKQARCHTPRPIAIEGVFTFDDKDALGAAEKRIRQVLGGCRRPGDVNEWFDLPAAEAIARLQKAGILGSRNLREAMAPRLSRSGLLYDDWREQGKASQNYRWLIAMFEEQSPERRLKLSYGALHDTAFLYAFTYNPWPVRLVAGFEHGRAVAAEDPGNVEPNRLLKQAWEEVQRQFGSLQSEQVGWLNQGVTSGEVARRLAALDVHPFPLDRPKPPGARLRDASIKKSTAIGEPQPLGRVSPCPVIYGAAGGRAA
;
A
#
# COMPACT_ATOMS: atom_id res chain seq x y z
N MET A 1 -0.14 -26.80 4.31
CA MET A 1 0.11 -25.36 4.03
C MET A 1 1.33 -24.96 4.85
N SER A 2 2.28 -24.21 4.28
CA SER A 2 3.47 -23.79 5.03
C SER A 2 3.15 -22.59 5.94
N CYS A 3 3.23 -22.78 7.26
CA CYS A 3 3.20 -21.70 8.24
C CYS A 3 4.62 -21.14 8.39
N VAL A 4 4.84 -19.86 8.07
CA VAL A 4 6.19 -19.29 8.07
C VAL A 4 6.26 -17.94 8.78
N ILE A 5 7.40 -17.70 9.44
CA ILE A 5 7.92 -16.36 9.71
C ILE A 5 8.92 -16.02 8.61
N TYR A 6 8.76 -14.84 8.01
CA TYR A 6 9.70 -14.30 7.04
C TYR A 6 10.34 -13.03 7.59
N VAL A 7 11.60 -12.81 7.21
CA VAL A 7 12.36 -11.60 7.50
C VAL A 7 12.76 -10.97 6.18
N PHE A 8 12.34 -9.73 5.95
CA PHE A 8 12.75 -8.94 4.81
C PHE A 8 13.67 -7.80 5.23
N ALA A 9 14.60 -7.45 4.35
CA ALA A 9 15.35 -6.21 4.41
C ALA A 9 15.04 -5.35 3.18
N ASP A 10 15.02 -4.04 3.37
CA ASP A 10 15.08 -3.05 2.29
C ASP A 10 16.53 -2.57 2.22
N PRO A 11 17.29 -2.85 1.14
CA PRO A 11 18.67 -2.39 1.02
C PRO A 11 18.83 -0.86 1.08
N GLY A 12 17.77 -0.10 0.80
CA GLY A 12 17.74 1.35 0.99
C GLY A 12 17.60 1.80 2.45
N VAL A 13 17.33 0.87 3.37
CA VAL A 13 17.23 1.13 4.82
C VAL A 13 17.96 0.00 5.59
N PRO A 14 19.29 -0.09 5.50
CA PRO A 14 20.06 -1.25 5.99
C PRO A 14 19.95 -1.49 7.50
N GLY A 15 19.62 -0.46 8.27
CA GLY A 15 19.36 -0.55 9.72
C GLY A 15 17.94 -0.98 10.09
N ALA A 16 17.11 -1.41 9.14
CA ALA A 16 15.75 -1.84 9.41
C ALA A 16 15.39 -3.16 8.72
N CYS A 17 14.56 -3.95 9.37
CA CYS A 17 13.98 -5.16 8.80
C CYS A 17 12.49 -5.27 9.09
N LYS A 18 11.79 -5.95 8.19
CA LYS A 18 10.40 -6.33 8.36
C LYS A 18 10.33 -7.79 8.80
N ILE A 19 9.55 -8.07 9.84
CA ILE A 19 9.27 -9.43 10.27
C ILE A 19 7.76 -9.65 10.21
N GLY A 20 7.34 -10.67 9.48
CA GLY A 20 5.93 -10.98 9.32
C GLY A 20 5.70 -12.49 9.30
N LYS A 21 4.42 -12.85 9.42
CA LYS A 21 3.95 -14.23 9.30
C LYS A 21 3.13 -14.43 8.03
N ASP A 22 3.14 -15.65 7.51
CA ASP A 22 2.30 -16.04 6.39
C ASP A 22 1.91 -17.52 6.45
N THR A 23 0.76 -17.85 5.84
CA THR A 23 0.28 -19.22 5.63
C THR A 23 0.08 -19.54 4.14
N ARG A 24 0.31 -18.54 3.26
CA ARG A 24 0.15 -18.62 1.81
C ARG A 24 1.44 -18.24 1.09
N TRP A 25 2.58 -18.65 1.62
CA TRP A 25 3.87 -18.34 0.99
C TRP A 25 3.91 -18.95 -0.42
N PRO A 26 4.40 -18.25 -1.47
CA PRO A 26 5.07 -16.94 -1.47
C PRO A 26 4.19 -15.74 -1.89
N TYR A 27 2.86 -15.83 -1.81
CA TYR A 27 1.96 -14.74 -2.24
C TYR A 27 2.27 -13.42 -1.51
N ARG A 28 2.66 -13.50 -0.23
CA ARG A 28 3.06 -12.34 0.59
C ARG A 28 4.28 -11.60 0.07
N TYR A 29 5.23 -12.30 -0.55
CA TYR A 29 6.40 -11.66 -1.18
C TYR A 29 6.01 -10.89 -2.43
N LYS A 30 5.12 -11.46 -3.26
CA LYS A 30 4.55 -10.75 -4.42
C LYS A 30 3.83 -9.48 -3.97
N GLN A 31 3.07 -9.56 -2.88
CA GLN A 31 2.43 -8.40 -2.27
C GLN A 31 3.45 -7.35 -1.84
N ALA A 32 4.47 -7.74 -1.08
CA ALA A 32 5.50 -6.82 -0.64
C ALA A 32 6.12 -6.02 -1.80
N ARG A 33 6.41 -6.68 -2.93
CA ARG A 33 6.97 -6.04 -4.14
C ARG A 33 6.06 -5.01 -4.81
N CYS A 34 4.74 -5.01 -4.56
CA CYS A 34 3.83 -3.96 -5.07
C CYS A 34 3.81 -2.73 -4.17
N HIS A 35 4.11 -2.91 -2.89
CA HIS A 35 4.00 -1.89 -1.86
C HIS A 35 5.32 -1.16 -1.59
N THR A 36 6.41 -1.52 -2.26
CA THR A 36 7.65 -0.75 -2.28
C THR A 36 8.28 -0.78 -3.68
N PRO A 37 8.77 0.37 -4.18
CA PRO A 37 9.49 0.44 -5.45
C PRO A 37 10.95 0.01 -5.33
N ARG A 38 11.45 -0.15 -4.09
CA ARG A 38 12.82 -0.58 -3.82
C ARG A 38 12.93 -2.11 -3.83
N PRO A 39 14.14 -2.67 -4.05
CA PRO A 39 14.37 -4.08 -3.87
C PRO A 39 13.97 -4.55 -2.46
N ILE A 40 13.43 -5.76 -2.37
CA ILE A 40 13.20 -6.43 -1.09
C ILE A 40 14.06 -7.68 -1.07
N ALA A 41 15.00 -7.74 -0.12
CA ALA A 41 15.81 -8.91 0.15
C ALA A 41 15.07 -9.82 1.13
N ILE A 42 15.00 -11.11 0.81
CA ILE A 42 14.51 -12.13 1.73
C ILE A 42 15.70 -12.57 2.56
N GLU A 43 15.74 -12.21 3.84
CA GLU A 43 16.88 -12.53 4.72
C GLU A 43 16.66 -13.84 5.48
N GLY A 44 15.41 -14.18 5.77
CA GLY A 44 15.09 -15.45 6.39
C GLY A 44 13.67 -15.93 6.14
N VAL A 45 13.51 -17.25 6.07
CA VAL A 45 12.22 -17.93 6.07
C VAL A 45 12.30 -19.12 7.01
N PHE A 46 11.42 -19.17 7.99
CA PHE A 46 11.41 -20.15 9.08
C PHE A 46 10.03 -20.79 9.19
N THR A 47 9.97 -22.12 9.16
CA THR A 47 8.72 -22.88 9.20
C THR A 47 8.26 -23.19 10.62
N PHE A 48 6.94 -23.28 10.77
CA PHE A 48 6.25 -23.69 11.98
C PHE A 48 5.27 -24.81 11.62
N ASP A 49 4.99 -25.68 12.59
CA ASP A 49 4.17 -26.87 12.37
C ASP A 49 2.70 -26.50 12.06
N ASP A 50 2.19 -25.50 12.78
CA ASP A 50 0.79 -25.07 12.66
C ASP A 50 0.60 -23.56 12.89
N LYS A 51 -0.66 -23.12 12.83
CA LYS A 51 -1.06 -21.72 12.98
C LYS A 51 -0.93 -21.22 14.42
N ASP A 52 -1.06 -22.09 15.40
CA ASP A 52 -1.01 -21.73 16.81
C ASP A 52 0.43 -21.49 17.25
N ALA A 53 1.35 -22.38 16.85
CA ALA A 53 2.79 -22.20 16.99
C ALA A 53 3.26 -20.91 16.30
N LEU A 54 2.78 -20.65 15.08
CA LEU A 54 3.06 -19.42 14.34
C LEU A 54 2.54 -18.16 15.07
N GLY A 55 1.33 -18.23 15.63
CA GLY A 55 0.73 -17.15 16.42
C GLY A 55 1.46 -16.88 17.73
N ALA A 56 1.91 -17.94 18.42
CA ALA A 56 2.71 -17.84 19.63
C ALA A 56 4.09 -17.22 19.34
N ALA A 57 4.75 -17.64 18.27
CA ALA A 57 6.01 -17.06 17.81
C ALA A 57 5.87 -15.56 17.51
N GLU A 58 4.84 -15.13 16.77
CA GLU A 58 4.59 -13.72 16.49
C GLU A 58 4.45 -12.87 17.77
N LYS A 59 3.71 -13.37 18.77
CA LYS A 59 3.56 -12.69 20.06
C LYS A 59 4.91 -12.55 20.78
N ARG A 60 5.73 -13.62 20.79
CA ARG A 60 7.06 -13.62 21.40
C ARG A 60 8.05 -12.69 20.66
N ILE A 61 7.99 -12.63 19.33
CA ILE A 61 8.78 -11.68 18.52
C ILE A 61 8.50 -10.24 18.97
N ARG A 62 7.22 -9.88 19.15
CA ARG A 62 6.84 -8.53 19.61
C ARG A 62 7.34 -8.22 21.02
N GLN A 63 7.46 -9.23 21.89
CA GLN A 63 8.02 -9.06 23.23
C GLN A 63 9.54 -8.84 23.17
N VAL A 64 10.27 -9.68 22.41
CA VAL A 64 11.74 -9.64 22.33
C VAL A 64 12.24 -8.41 21.58
N LEU A 65 11.58 -8.03 20.49
CA LEU A 65 11.99 -6.92 19.61
C LEU A 65 11.13 -5.68 19.80
N GLY A 66 10.24 -5.64 20.80
CA GLY A 66 9.29 -4.55 20.99
C GLY A 66 9.95 -3.18 21.16
N GLY A 67 11.10 -3.12 21.85
CA GLY A 67 11.89 -1.89 22.02
C GLY A 67 12.60 -1.42 20.75
N CYS A 68 12.70 -2.26 19.72
CA CYS A 68 13.28 -1.92 18.43
C CYS A 68 12.19 -1.63 17.38
N ARG A 69 10.92 -1.56 17.75
CA ARG A 69 9.84 -1.35 16.77
C ARG A 69 9.94 0.04 16.17
N ARG A 70 9.90 0.11 14.83
CA ARG A 70 9.95 1.38 14.11
C ARG A 70 8.68 2.20 14.38
N PRO A 71 8.79 3.50 14.70
CA PRO A 71 7.63 4.33 14.97
C PRO A 71 6.80 4.62 13.71
N GLY A 72 5.53 4.97 13.92
CA GLY A 72 4.59 5.33 12.84
C GLY A 72 3.80 4.13 12.31
N ASP A 73 3.24 4.29 11.11
CA ASP A 73 2.32 3.31 10.51
C ASP A 73 3.02 2.14 9.80
N VAL A 74 4.17 1.73 10.36
CA VAL A 74 5.07 0.68 9.85
C VAL A 74 5.26 -0.42 10.88
N ASN A 75 4.15 -0.84 11.47
CA ASN A 75 4.04 -1.69 12.66
C ASN A 75 4.73 -3.07 12.62
N GLU A 76 5.16 -3.53 11.45
CA GLU A 76 5.86 -4.81 11.23
C GLU A 76 7.35 -4.60 10.93
N TRP A 77 7.84 -3.36 11.02
CA TRP A 77 9.23 -2.98 10.85
C TRP A 77 9.92 -2.72 12.18
N PHE A 78 11.20 -3.05 12.22
CA PHE A 78 12.05 -2.90 13.38
C PHE A 78 13.35 -2.20 12.97
N ASP A 79 13.80 -1.24 13.79
CA ASP A 79 15.02 -0.46 13.64
C ASP A 79 16.24 -1.25 14.12
N LEU A 80 16.46 -2.41 13.50
CA LEU A 80 17.69 -3.18 13.58
C LEU A 80 17.94 -3.96 12.28
N PRO A 81 19.20 -4.30 11.96
CA PRO A 81 19.54 -5.15 10.82
C PRO A 81 18.89 -6.53 10.89
N ALA A 82 18.52 -7.09 9.73
CA ALA A 82 17.86 -8.39 9.65
C ALA A 82 18.68 -9.54 10.25
N ALA A 83 20.00 -9.56 10.03
CA ALA A 83 20.89 -10.58 10.59
C ALA A 83 20.89 -10.55 12.12
N GLU A 84 20.88 -9.36 12.71
CA GLU A 84 20.82 -9.18 14.15
C GLU A 84 19.45 -9.61 14.72
N ALA A 85 18.36 -9.25 14.05
CA ALA A 85 17.02 -9.69 14.43
C ALA A 85 16.91 -11.22 14.42
N ILE A 86 17.39 -11.89 13.37
CA ILE A 86 17.40 -13.35 13.26
C ILE A 86 18.21 -13.95 14.42
N ALA A 87 19.42 -13.45 14.68
CA ALA A 87 20.27 -13.95 15.76
C ALA A 87 19.61 -13.82 17.14
N ARG A 88 18.99 -12.67 17.44
CA ARG A 88 18.25 -12.45 18.70
C ARG A 88 17.08 -13.42 18.84
N LEU A 89 16.32 -13.64 17.77
CA LEU A 89 15.16 -14.54 17.78
C LEU A 89 15.55 -16.03 17.85
N GLN A 90 16.68 -16.41 17.27
CA GLN A 90 17.26 -17.75 17.43
C GLN A 90 17.76 -17.97 18.87
N LYS A 91 18.48 -16.99 19.45
CA LYS A 91 18.91 -17.03 20.85
C LYS A 91 17.73 -17.14 21.82
N ALA A 92 16.60 -16.52 21.50
CA ALA A 92 15.37 -16.62 22.28
C ALA A 92 14.60 -17.94 22.07
N GLY A 93 15.09 -18.85 21.20
CA GLY A 93 14.41 -20.11 20.87
C GLY A 93 13.04 -19.88 20.21
N ILE A 94 12.91 -18.81 19.42
CA ILE A 94 11.68 -18.51 18.66
C ILE A 94 11.82 -19.01 17.22
N LEU A 95 12.99 -18.77 16.61
CA LEU A 95 13.32 -19.26 15.27
C LEU A 95 14.27 -20.45 15.38
N GLY A 96 14.06 -21.44 14.51
CA GLY A 96 15.02 -22.53 14.34
C GLY A 96 16.34 -22.05 13.72
N SER A 97 17.37 -22.88 13.83
CA SER A 97 18.67 -22.65 13.17
C SER A 97 18.59 -22.79 11.64
N ARG A 98 17.62 -23.59 11.15
CA ARG A 98 17.42 -23.82 9.72
C ARG A 98 16.70 -22.65 9.06
N ASN A 99 17.45 -21.85 8.30
CA ASN A 99 16.92 -20.83 7.41
C ASN A 99 16.63 -21.44 6.03
N LEU A 100 15.40 -21.35 5.56
CA LEU A 100 14.97 -21.92 4.28
C LEU A 100 14.95 -20.88 3.13
N ARG A 101 15.61 -19.72 3.29
CA ARG A 101 15.67 -18.62 2.31
C ARG A 101 15.84 -19.10 0.87
N GLU A 102 16.87 -19.91 0.58
CA GLU A 102 17.18 -20.34 -0.79
C GLU A 102 16.14 -21.31 -1.34
N ALA A 103 15.72 -22.29 -0.52
CA ALA A 103 14.71 -23.28 -0.91
C ALA A 103 13.32 -22.66 -1.08
N MET A 104 13.03 -21.54 -0.40
CA MET A 104 11.73 -20.87 -0.40
C MET A 104 11.73 -19.53 -1.14
N ALA A 105 12.83 -19.15 -1.79
CA ALA A 105 12.88 -17.95 -2.62
C ALA A 105 11.89 -18.12 -3.80
N PRO A 106 10.91 -17.22 -3.95
CA PRO A 106 9.93 -17.34 -5.03
C PRO A 106 10.58 -17.13 -6.39
N ARG A 107 10.36 -18.10 -7.29
CA ARG A 107 10.56 -17.88 -8.73
C ARG A 107 9.39 -17.04 -9.24
N LEU A 108 9.61 -15.74 -9.36
CA LEU A 108 8.64 -14.85 -10.00
C LEU A 108 8.81 -14.94 -11.52
N SER A 109 7.79 -15.40 -12.24
CA SER A 109 7.78 -15.22 -13.69
C SER A 109 7.71 -13.72 -14.00
N ARG A 110 8.33 -13.26 -15.10
CA ARG A 110 8.21 -11.86 -15.57
C ARG A 110 6.76 -11.40 -15.73
N SER A 111 5.85 -12.34 -15.99
CA SER A 111 4.40 -12.15 -16.15
C SER A 111 3.58 -12.34 -14.88
N GLY A 112 4.21 -12.64 -13.75
CA GLY A 112 3.51 -12.84 -12.49
C GLY A 112 3.02 -11.50 -11.98
N LEU A 113 1.85 -11.06 -12.46
CA LEU A 113 1.15 -9.85 -12.04
C LEU A 113 1.35 -9.65 -10.54
N LEU A 114 2.09 -8.59 -10.22
CA LEU A 114 2.32 -8.12 -8.87
C LEU A 114 0.95 -8.02 -8.17
N TYR A 115 0.80 -8.77 -7.05
CA TYR A 115 -0.47 -8.85 -6.33
C TYR A 115 -0.58 -7.73 -5.31
N ASP A 116 -1.38 -6.71 -5.58
CA ASP A 116 -1.78 -5.73 -4.56
C ASP A 116 -3.20 -6.10 -4.06
N ASP A 117 -3.41 -6.11 -2.72
CA ASP A 117 -4.70 -6.35 -2.08
C ASP A 117 -5.65 -5.16 -2.22
N TRP A 118 -5.14 -4.02 -2.72
CA TRP A 118 -5.92 -2.86 -3.14
C TRP A 118 -6.56 -3.02 -4.52
N ARG A 119 -6.32 -4.14 -5.21
CA ARG A 119 -6.92 -4.34 -6.53
C ARG A 119 -8.40 -4.62 -6.40
N GLU A 120 -9.19 -3.80 -7.07
CA GLU A 120 -10.59 -4.09 -7.25
C GLU A 120 -10.77 -4.98 -8.48
N GLN A 121 -11.13 -6.24 -8.24
CA GLN A 121 -11.31 -7.23 -9.28
C GLN A 121 -12.77 -7.30 -9.74
N GLY A 122 -12.97 -7.15 -11.05
CA GLY A 122 -14.20 -7.58 -11.73
C GLY A 122 -15.23 -6.49 -12.03
N LYS A 123 -16.28 -6.90 -12.75
CA LYS A 123 -17.37 -6.03 -13.23
C LYS A 123 -18.25 -5.45 -12.11
N ALA A 124 -18.18 -6.03 -10.92
CA ALA A 124 -19.03 -5.63 -9.79
C ALA A 124 -18.78 -4.19 -9.31
N SER A 125 -17.64 -3.57 -9.69
CA SER A 125 -17.32 -2.22 -9.27
C SER A 125 -17.50 -1.13 -10.32
N GLN A 126 -17.94 -1.49 -11.53
CA GLN A 126 -17.92 -0.58 -12.68
C GLN A 126 -18.93 0.58 -12.59
N ASN A 127 -19.98 0.42 -11.79
CA ASN A 127 -21.01 1.45 -11.56
C ASN A 127 -20.68 2.35 -10.37
N TYR A 128 -19.75 1.94 -9.50
CA TYR A 128 -19.27 2.82 -8.43
C TYR A 128 -18.38 3.91 -9.00
N ARG A 129 -18.30 5.01 -8.27
CA ARG A 129 -17.43 6.13 -8.59
C ARG A 129 -15.98 5.75 -8.29
N TRP A 130 -15.13 5.67 -9.32
CA TRP A 130 -13.70 5.47 -9.10
C TRP A 130 -13.00 6.78 -8.80
N LEU A 131 -11.85 6.66 -8.17
CA LEU A 131 -10.89 7.75 -7.98
C LEU A 131 -9.49 7.28 -8.37
N ILE A 132 -8.61 8.25 -8.65
CA ILE A 132 -7.17 8.04 -8.52
C ILE A 132 -6.75 8.58 -7.15
N ALA A 133 -6.15 7.72 -6.32
CA ALA A 133 -5.53 8.13 -5.07
C ALA A 133 -4.03 8.27 -5.27
N MET A 134 -3.49 9.41 -4.85
CA MET A 134 -2.06 9.68 -4.83
C MET A 134 -1.54 9.65 -3.40
N PHE A 135 -0.52 8.83 -3.22
CA PHE A 135 0.18 8.68 -1.96
C PHE A 135 1.61 9.15 -2.08
N GLU A 136 2.14 9.68 -0.98
CA GLU A 136 3.54 10.04 -0.84
C GLU A 136 4.18 9.21 0.27
N GLU A 137 5.33 8.63 -0.04
CA GLU A 137 6.20 7.98 0.94
C GLU A 137 6.92 9.04 1.79
N GLN A 138 6.83 8.93 3.12
CA GLN A 138 7.54 9.80 4.07
C GLN A 138 9.00 9.35 4.25
N SER A 139 9.71 9.21 3.13
CA SER A 139 11.15 8.93 3.07
C SER A 139 11.93 10.17 2.61
N PRO A 140 13.27 10.17 2.72
CA PRO A 140 14.08 11.22 2.13
C PRO A 140 13.88 11.40 0.62
N GLU A 141 13.52 10.32 -0.11
CA GLU A 141 13.32 10.34 -1.56
C GLU A 141 11.91 10.78 -1.98
N ARG A 142 10.94 10.76 -1.05
CA ARG A 142 9.55 11.22 -1.24
C ARG A 142 8.86 10.68 -2.51
N ARG A 143 8.93 9.37 -2.74
CA ARG A 143 8.34 8.74 -3.93
C ARG A 143 6.82 8.78 -3.88
N LEU A 144 6.21 8.92 -5.06
CA LEU A 144 4.76 8.89 -5.24
C LEU A 144 4.27 7.49 -5.65
N LYS A 145 3.13 7.10 -5.10
CA LYS A 145 2.37 5.90 -5.47
C LYS A 145 0.99 6.33 -5.93
N LEU A 146 0.52 5.77 -7.04
CA LEU A 146 -0.83 6.00 -7.56
C LEU A 146 -1.60 4.69 -7.59
N SER A 147 -2.86 4.74 -7.16
CA SER A 147 -3.83 3.66 -7.34
C SER A 147 -5.13 4.20 -7.91
N TYR A 148 -5.88 3.36 -8.63
CA TYR A 148 -7.24 3.69 -9.05
C TYR A 148 -8.25 2.59 -8.70
N GLY A 149 -9.51 2.97 -8.51
CA GLY A 149 -10.63 2.05 -8.26
C GLY A 149 -11.72 2.64 -7.37
N ALA A 150 -12.67 1.81 -6.93
CA ALA A 150 -13.78 2.21 -6.05
C ALA A 150 -13.50 1.98 -4.55
N LEU A 151 -12.28 1.58 -4.17
CA LEU A 151 -11.87 1.35 -2.78
C LEU A 151 -11.63 2.66 -2.01
N HIS A 152 -12.69 3.46 -1.88
CA HIS A 152 -12.65 4.81 -1.30
C HIS A 152 -12.06 4.80 0.12
N ASP A 153 -12.67 4.07 1.05
CA ASP A 153 -12.24 4.07 2.45
C ASP A 153 -10.82 3.53 2.64
N THR A 154 -10.42 2.56 1.80
CA THR A 154 -9.07 1.98 1.81
C THR A 154 -8.02 3.06 1.56
N ALA A 155 -8.29 3.98 0.63
CA ALA A 155 -7.40 5.10 0.36
C ALA A 155 -7.18 6.01 1.58
N PHE A 156 -8.19 6.18 2.44
CA PHE A 156 -8.11 7.03 3.63
C PHE A 156 -7.58 6.30 4.88
N LEU A 157 -7.89 5.01 5.02
CA LEU A 157 -7.71 4.28 6.27
C LEU A 157 -6.55 3.29 6.29
N TYR A 158 -6.13 2.78 5.13
CA TYR A 158 -5.18 1.68 5.07
C TYR A 158 -3.74 2.13 5.32
N ALA A 159 -2.97 1.28 6.00
CA ALA A 159 -1.55 1.47 6.28
C ALA A 159 -0.70 0.58 5.36
N PHE A 160 0.19 1.15 4.54
CA PHE A 160 1.09 0.35 3.70
C PHE A 160 2.16 -0.33 4.57
N THR A 161 1.95 -1.61 4.91
CA THR A 161 2.81 -2.31 5.89
C THR A 161 4.13 -2.84 5.33
N TYR A 162 4.34 -2.82 4.02
CA TYR A 162 5.55 -3.34 3.35
C TYR A 162 6.54 -2.27 2.94
N ASN A 163 6.25 -1.02 3.27
CA ASN A 163 7.17 0.07 3.10
C ASN A 163 7.82 0.36 4.48
N PRO A 164 9.16 0.52 4.57
CA PRO A 164 9.81 0.93 5.82
C PRO A 164 9.46 2.35 6.25
N TRP A 165 8.85 3.14 5.37
CA TRP A 165 8.38 4.49 5.64
C TRP A 165 6.86 4.53 5.60
N PRO A 166 6.21 5.37 6.43
CA PRO A 166 4.79 5.63 6.27
C PRO A 166 4.50 6.16 4.86
N VAL A 167 3.42 5.67 4.26
CA VAL A 167 2.93 6.14 2.96
C VAL A 167 1.55 6.76 3.20
N ARG A 168 1.41 8.06 2.89
CA ARG A 168 0.25 8.87 3.25
C ARG A 168 -0.54 9.25 2.02
N LEU A 169 -1.87 9.27 2.12
CA LEU A 169 -2.70 9.86 1.08
C LEU A 169 -2.43 11.37 1.04
N VAL A 170 -2.07 11.90 -0.12
CA VAL A 170 -1.75 13.33 -0.29
C VAL A 170 -2.69 14.04 -1.25
N ALA A 171 -3.35 13.31 -2.15
CA ALA A 171 -4.41 13.83 -3.02
C ALA A 171 -5.32 12.72 -3.54
N GLY A 172 -6.54 13.10 -3.88
CA GLY A 172 -7.51 12.26 -4.57
C GLY A 172 -8.03 12.99 -5.81
N PHE A 173 -8.22 12.26 -6.89
CA PHE A 173 -8.67 12.79 -8.17
C PHE A 173 -9.85 11.99 -8.73
N GLU A 174 -10.68 12.66 -9.50
CA GLU A 174 -11.84 12.08 -10.17
C GLU A 174 -12.05 12.69 -11.55
N HIS A 175 -12.71 11.95 -12.43
CA HIS A 175 -13.06 12.48 -13.74
C HIS A 175 -14.17 13.52 -13.61
N GLY A 176 -14.13 14.60 -14.39
CA GLY A 176 -15.14 15.68 -14.40
C GLY A 176 -16.57 15.24 -14.76
N ARG A 177 -16.76 13.99 -15.19
CA ARG A 177 -18.05 13.40 -15.60
C ARG A 177 -18.52 12.29 -14.66
N ALA A 178 -17.80 12.05 -13.57
CA ALA A 178 -18.15 11.02 -12.61
C ALA A 178 -19.46 11.37 -11.90
N VAL A 179 -20.38 10.41 -11.82
CA VAL A 179 -21.66 10.52 -11.15
C VAL A 179 -21.46 10.27 -9.64
N ALA A 180 -22.15 11.05 -8.81
CA ALA A 180 -21.98 10.99 -7.36
C ALA A 180 -22.49 9.68 -6.73
N ALA A 181 -23.50 9.05 -7.34
CA ALA A 181 -24.12 7.80 -6.92
C ALA A 181 -23.55 6.58 -7.65
N GLU A 182 -23.90 5.37 -7.19
CA GLU A 182 -23.66 4.14 -7.94
C GLU A 182 -24.58 4.13 -9.17
N ASP A 183 -24.01 4.24 -10.36
CA ASP A 183 -24.76 4.52 -11.58
C ASP A 183 -24.03 3.96 -12.82
N PRO A 184 -24.72 3.37 -13.81
CA PRO A 184 -24.13 2.94 -15.08
C PRO A 184 -23.37 4.05 -15.83
N GLY A 185 -23.73 5.32 -15.60
CA GLY A 185 -23.04 6.50 -16.11
C GLY A 185 -21.59 6.63 -15.64
N ASN A 186 -21.16 5.91 -14.60
CA ASN A 186 -19.76 5.86 -14.16
C ASN A 186 -18.87 4.96 -15.02
N VAL A 187 -19.42 4.07 -15.87
CA VAL A 187 -18.62 3.12 -16.66
C VAL A 187 -17.59 3.82 -17.54
N GLU A 188 -18.02 4.86 -18.28
CA GLU A 188 -17.14 5.60 -19.18
C GLU A 188 -16.12 6.49 -18.43
N PRO A 189 -16.52 7.31 -17.44
CA PRO A 189 -15.58 8.02 -16.56
C PRO A 189 -14.53 7.11 -15.91
N ASN A 190 -14.92 5.91 -15.45
CA ASN A 190 -14.01 4.94 -14.85
C ASN A 190 -12.99 4.40 -15.87
N ARG A 191 -13.43 4.14 -17.11
CA ARG A 191 -12.54 3.77 -18.22
C ARG A 191 -11.53 4.87 -18.53
N LEU A 192 -11.97 6.13 -18.56
CA LEU A 192 -11.10 7.29 -18.80
C LEU A 192 -10.11 7.52 -17.64
N LEU A 193 -10.55 7.36 -16.39
CA LEU A 193 -9.67 7.39 -15.21
C LEU A 193 -8.57 6.33 -15.29
N LYS A 194 -8.91 5.10 -15.68
CA LYS A 194 -7.92 4.04 -15.91
C LYS A 194 -6.91 4.46 -16.97
N GLN A 195 -7.36 5.00 -18.10
CA GLN A 195 -6.46 5.46 -19.17
C GLN A 195 -5.54 6.58 -18.69
N ALA A 196 -6.07 7.53 -17.91
CA ALA A 196 -5.27 8.60 -17.33
C ALA A 196 -4.20 8.07 -16.38
N TRP A 197 -4.53 7.09 -15.55
CA TRP A 197 -3.55 6.40 -14.70
C TRP A 197 -2.49 5.67 -15.54
N GLU A 198 -2.87 4.93 -16.58
CA GLU A 198 -1.93 4.21 -17.47
C GLU A 198 -0.97 5.18 -18.17
N GLU A 199 -1.45 6.36 -18.59
CA GLU A 199 -0.63 7.41 -19.17
C GLU A 199 0.38 7.98 -18.19
N VAL A 200 -0.05 8.31 -16.97
CA VAL A 200 0.85 8.80 -15.92
C VAL A 200 1.91 7.74 -15.60
N GLN A 201 1.56 6.46 -15.51
CA GLN A 201 2.54 5.39 -15.28
C GLN A 201 3.52 5.23 -16.44
N ARG A 202 3.07 5.32 -17.70
CA ARG A 202 3.97 5.28 -18.87
C ARG A 202 4.94 6.45 -18.89
N GLN A 203 4.48 7.63 -18.50
CA GLN A 203 5.30 8.84 -18.55
C GLN A 203 6.27 8.94 -17.37
N PHE A 204 5.83 8.59 -16.17
CA PHE A 204 6.53 8.93 -14.93
C PHE A 204 6.94 7.72 -14.09
N GLY A 205 6.49 6.50 -14.41
CA GLY A 205 6.68 5.34 -13.55
C GLY A 205 6.99 4.07 -14.32
N SER A 206 6.38 2.97 -13.88
CA SER A 206 6.49 1.69 -14.57
C SER A 206 5.16 0.91 -14.50
N LEU A 207 4.73 0.37 -15.63
CA LEU A 207 3.55 -0.49 -15.72
C LEU A 207 3.87 -1.92 -15.25
N GLN A 208 4.17 -2.07 -13.95
CA GLN A 208 4.48 -3.38 -13.34
C GLN A 208 3.27 -4.02 -12.65
N SER A 209 2.16 -3.31 -12.53
CA SER A 209 0.92 -3.75 -11.88
C SER A 209 -0.29 -3.12 -12.57
N GLU A 210 -1.48 -3.69 -12.40
CA GLU A 210 -2.68 -3.35 -13.17
C GLU A 210 -3.41 -2.10 -12.65
N GLN A 211 -3.38 -1.84 -11.34
CA GLN A 211 -4.18 -0.77 -10.71
C GLN A 211 -3.39 0.06 -9.70
N VAL A 212 -2.10 -0.23 -9.56
CA VAL A 212 -1.23 0.36 -8.55
C VAL A 212 0.17 0.51 -9.11
N GLY A 213 0.77 1.68 -9.00
CA GLY A 213 2.10 1.90 -9.58
C GLY A 213 2.88 2.98 -8.85
N TRP A 214 4.17 2.75 -8.73
CA TRP A 214 5.12 3.71 -8.19
C TRP A 214 5.72 4.54 -9.31
N LEU A 215 5.87 5.83 -9.03
CA LEU A 215 6.54 6.75 -9.94
C LEU A 215 8.05 6.75 -9.69
N ASN A 216 8.79 7.14 -10.72
CA ASN A 216 10.23 7.31 -10.68
C ASN A 216 10.60 8.41 -9.67
N GLN A 217 11.80 8.30 -9.12
CA GLN A 217 12.32 9.30 -8.18
C GLN A 217 12.40 10.67 -8.86
N GLY A 218 12.06 11.73 -8.11
CA GLY A 218 12.10 13.11 -8.58
C GLY A 218 10.78 13.60 -9.21
N VAL A 219 9.85 12.70 -9.54
CA VAL A 219 8.53 13.09 -10.03
C VAL A 219 7.74 13.78 -8.92
N THR A 220 7.17 14.94 -9.23
CA THR A 220 6.47 15.79 -8.27
C THR A 220 4.95 15.64 -8.36
N SER A 221 4.25 15.91 -7.25
CA SER A 221 2.78 15.93 -7.22
C SER A 221 2.18 16.93 -8.22
N GLY A 222 2.87 18.05 -8.47
CA GLY A 222 2.42 19.07 -9.42
C GLY A 222 2.50 18.61 -10.88
N GLU A 223 3.54 17.86 -11.26
CA GLU A 223 3.63 17.26 -12.61
C GLU A 223 2.51 16.25 -12.85
N VAL A 224 2.27 15.38 -11.86
CA VAL A 224 1.17 14.41 -11.92
C VAL A 224 -0.17 15.10 -12.03
N ALA A 225 -0.45 16.10 -11.19
CA ALA A 225 -1.71 16.84 -11.20
C ALA A 225 -1.94 17.56 -12.55
N ARG A 226 -0.93 18.19 -13.13
CA ARG A 226 -1.04 18.80 -14.48
C ARG A 226 -1.34 17.77 -15.55
N ARG A 227 -0.71 16.58 -15.49
CA ARG A 227 -0.97 15.52 -16.46
C ARG A 227 -2.40 14.99 -16.35
N LEU A 228 -2.89 14.79 -15.13
CA LEU A 228 -4.26 14.35 -14.88
C LEU A 228 -5.28 15.40 -15.33
N ALA A 229 -5.04 16.69 -15.05
CA ALA A 229 -5.93 17.77 -15.46
C ALA A 229 -6.09 17.87 -16.98
N ALA A 230 -5.01 17.60 -17.75
CA ALA A 230 -5.07 17.55 -19.22
C ALA A 230 -5.96 16.42 -19.76
N LEU A 231 -6.36 15.47 -18.91
CA LEU A 231 -7.21 14.32 -19.22
C LEU A 231 -8.59 14.42 -18.55
N ASP A 232 -8.99 15.63 -18.15
CA ASP A 232 -10.26 15.91 -17.43
C ASP A 232 -10.38 15.17 -16.08
N VAL A 233 -9.24 14.90 -15.43
CA VAL A 233 -9.15 14.30 -14.10
C VAL A 233 -8.65 15.35 -13.10
N HIS A 234 -9.51 15.72 -12.17
CA HIS A 234 -9.34 16.89 -11.29
C HIS A 234 -9.28 16.48 -9.82
N PRO A 235 -8.55 17.24 -8.97
CA PRO A 235 -8.52 16.96 -7.55
C PRO A 235 -9.89 17.20 -6.90
N PHE A 236 -10.21 16.38 -5.89
CA PHE A 236 -11.38 16.60 -5.03
C PHE A 236 -10.95 16.90 -3.58
N PRO A 237 -11.77 17.61 -2.76
CA PRO A 237 -11.44 17.90 -1.37
C PRO A 237 -11.36 16.63 -0.51
N LEU A 238 -10.24 16.40 0.18
CA LEU A 238 -10.03 15.16 0.95
C LEU A 238 -10.89 15.07 2.22
N ASP A 239 -11.38 16.21 2.70
CA ASP A 239 -12.33 16.32 3.82
C ASP A 239 -13.78 16.11 3.39
N ARG A 240 -14.06 15.95 2.09
CA ARG A 240 -15.42 15.72 1.61
C ARG A 240 -16.03 14.47 2.25
N PRO A 241 -17.33 14.49 2.56
CA PRO A 241 -18.03 13.30 3.03
C PRO A 241 -17.94 12.14 2.04
N LYS A 242 -18.04 10.90 2.56
CA LYS A 242 -18.07 9.70 1.72
C LYS A 242 -19.23 9.80 0.71
N PRO A 243 -18.96 9.71 -0.61
CA PRO A 243 -20.02 9.87 -1.60
C PRO A 243 -20.94 8.63 -1.65
N PRO A 244 -22.21 8.78 -2.05
CA PRO A 244 -23.15 7.66 -2.16
C PRO A 244 -22.71 6.56 -3.14
N GLY A 245 -21.96 6.93 -4.18
CA GLY A 245 -21.40 6.03 -5.17
C GLY A 245 -20.07 5.40 -4.79
N ALA A 246 -19.61 5.54 -3.54
CA ALA A 246 -18.48 4.77 -3.03
C ALA A 246 -18.94 3.40 -2.54
N ARG A 247 -18.10 2.39 -2.73
CA ARG A 247 -18.36 1.05 -2.21
C ARG A 247 -18.49 1.06 -0.68
N LEU A 248 -19.50 0.35 -0.16
CA LEU A 248 -19.80 0.35 1.26
C LEU A 248 -18.71 -0.28 2.13
N ARG A 249 -18.03 -1.33 1.65
CA ARG A 249 -17.05 -2.06 2.47
C ARG A 249 -15.93 -2.70 1.65
N ASP A 250 -14.70 -2.38 2.04
CA ASP A 250 -13.52 -3.19 1.77
C ASP A 250 -13.30 -4.16 2.96
N ALA A 251 -12.92 -5.41 2.67
CA ALA A 251 -12.57 -6.40 3.67
C ALA A 251 -11.22 -6.10 4.34
N SER A 252 -10.37 -5.27 3.72
CA SER A 252 -9.04 -4.91 4.24
C SER A 252 -9.09 -3.91 5.41
N ILE A 253 -10.21 -3.20 5.57
CA ILE A 253 -10.41 -2.18 6.63
C ILE A 253 -11.31 -2.70 7.74
N LYS A 254 -10.97 -2.36 8.99
CA LYS A 254 -11.74 -2.80 10.18
C LYS A 254 -13.06 -2.06 10.35
N LYS A 255 -13.08 -0.77 10.01
CA LYS A 255 -14.23 0.13 10.13
C LYS A 255 -14.39 0.87 8.82
N SER A 256 -15.57 0.83 8.24
CA SER A 256 -15.96 1.61 7.06
C SER A 256 -16.53 2.96 7.51
N THR A 257 -16.28 3.99 6.72
CA THR A 257 -16.93 5.30 6.88
C THR A 257 -18.35 5.18 6.32
N ALA A 258 -19.37 5.68 7.02
CA ALA A 258 -20.72 5.69 6.47
C ALA A 258 -20.84 6.69 5.31
N ILE A 259 -21.77 6.45 4.39
CA ILE A 259 -22.08 7.41 3.32
C ILE A 259 -22.54 8.72 3.98
N GLY A 260 -22.03 9.87 3.51
CA GLY A 260 -22.35 11.18 4.05
C GLY A 260 -21.55 11.60 5.29
N GLU A 261 -20.71 10.72 5.84
CA GLU A 261 -19.81 11.06 6.94
C GLU A 261 -18.44 11.55 6.44
N PRO A 262 -17.80 12.49 7.18
CA PRO A 262 -16.45 12.97 6.85
C PRO A 262 -15.42 11.84 6.96
N GLN A 263 -14.40 11.91 6.11
CA GLN A 263 -13.32 10.92 6.15
C GLN A 263 -12.37 11.16 7.33
N PRO A 264 -11.85 10.10 7.95
CA PRO A 264 -10.83 10.22 8.98
C PRO A 264 -9.51 10.70 8.37
N LEU A 265 -9.10 11.92 8.68
CA LEU A 265 -7.91 12.56 8.10
C LEU A 265 -6.59 12.20 8.82
N GLY A 266 -6.63 11.38 9.88
CA GLY A 266 -5.45 11.07 10.70
C GLY A 266 -4.29 10.37 9.96
N ARG A 267 -4.52 9.86 8.74
CA ARG A 267 -3.49 9.24 7.87
C ARG A 267 -3.28 10.01 6.56
N VAL A 268 -3.89 11.18 6.43
CA VAL A 268 -3.87 12.02 5.24
C VAL A 268 -2.88 13.16 5.48
N SER A 269 -2.11 13.52 4.45
CA SER A 269 -1.19 14.66 4.46
C SER A 269 -1.41 15.47 3.18
N PRO A 270 -2.43 16.34 3.14
CA PRO A 270 -2.82 17.02 1.91
C PRO A 270 -1.65 17.76 1.26
N CYS A 271 -1.46 17.56 -0.06
CA CYS A 271 -0.37 18.19 -0.79
C CYS A 271 -0.66 19.69 -1.01
N PRO A 272 0.18 20.62 -0.49
CA PRO A 272 -0.07 22.05 -0.63
C PRO A 272 0.06 22.56 -2.07
N VAL A 273 0.76 21.82 -2.94
CA VAL A 273 0.85 22.15 -4.38
C VAL A 273 -0.48 21.93 -5.09
N ILE A 274 -1.31 20.99 -4.59
CA ILE A 274 -2.60 20.64 -5.21
C ILE A 274 -3.75 21.41 -4.57
N TYR A 275 -3.76 21.50 -3.23
CA TYR A 275 -4.86 22.11 -2.49
C TYR A 275 -4.57 23.55 -2.01
N GLY A 276 -3.38 24.08 -2.32
CA GLY A 276 -2.90 25.36 -1.78
C GLY A 276 -2.49 25.27 -0.30
N ALA A 277 -1.83 26.32 0.20
CA ALA A 277 -1.40 26.39 1.61
C ALA A 277 -2.57 26.45 2.62
N ALA A 278 -3.77 26.79 2.16
CA ALA A 278 -4.99 26.88 2.98
C ALA A 278 -5.89 25.63 2.89
N GLY A 279 -5.59 24.67 2.01
CA GLY A 279 -6.47 23.55 1.64
C GLY A 279 -6.67 22.44 2.67
N GLY A 280 -6.37 22.70 3.95
CA GLY A 280 -6.70 21.82 5.07
C GLY A 280 -7.98 22.20 5.81
N ARG A 281 -8.60 23.34 5.47
CA ARG A 281 -9.92 23.76 5.96
C ARG A 281 -10.61 24.58 4.88
N ALA A 282 -11.59 24.00 4.19
CA ALA A 282 -12.62 24.79 3.55
C ALA A 282 -13.75 25.03 4.57
N ALA A 283 -14.27 26.26 4.58
CA ALA A 283 -15.34 26.73 5.45
C ALA A 283 -16.66 25.97 5.25
#